data_AF-A0A9D2RZZ3-F1
#
_entry.id   AF-A0A9D2RZZ3-F1
#
_cell.length_a   1.000
_cell.length_b   1.000
_cell.length_c   1.000
_cell.angle_alpha   90.00
_cell.angle_beta   90.00
_cell.angle_gamma   90.00
#
_symmetry.space_group_name_H-M   'P 1'
#
loop_
_entity.id
_entity.type
_entity.pdbx_description
1 polymer ?
#
loop_
_entity_poly.entity_id
_entity_poly.type
_entity_poly.pdbx_seq_one_letter_code
_entity_poly.pdbx_strand_id
1 'polypeptide(L)'
;IGRVQDGILTIEEWVMSCRVFKRDLELAVFDALIAYCRTHNITSIEGDYLPTAKNAYVRTLYPTLGFLQTAESEEGTHYRFDIPAESAPLCSVIEVTSLL
;
A
#
# COMPACT_ATOMS: atom_id res chain seq x y z
N ILE A 1 -6.97 1.08 7.27
CA ILE A 1 -8.44 1.03 7.04
C ILE A 1 -8.64 1.14 5.53
N GLY A 2 -9.62 0.43 4.98
CA GLY A 2 -9.86 0.47 3.53
C GLY A 2 -11.22 -0.12 3.16
N ARG A 3 -11.61 0.11 1.91
CA ARG A 3 -12.89 -0.28 1.33
C ARG A 3 -12.68 -1.15 0.10
N VAL A 4 -13.42 -2.25 -0.01
CA VAL A 4 -13.42 -3.10 -1.19
C VAL A 4 -14.69 -2.86 -1.99
N GLN A 5 -14.54 -2.55 -3.27
CA GLN A 5 -15.65 -2.38 -4.21
C GLN A 5 -15.20 -2.80 -5.62
N ASP A 6 -16.04 -3.57 -6.32
CA ASP A 6 -15.83 -3.94 -7.74
C ASP A 6 -14.44 -4.52 -8.06
N GLY A 7 -13.87 -5.30 -7.13
CA GLY A 7 -12.54 -5.91 -7.26
C GLY A 7 -11.37 -4.97 -7.00
N ILE A 8 -11.62 -3.79 -6.43
CA ILE A 8 -10.64 -2.77 -6.08
C ILE A 8 -10.64 -2.58 -4.55
N LEU A 9 -9.45 -2.57 -3.95
CA LEU A 9 -9.26 -2.12 -2.57
C LEU A 9 -8.79 -0.66 -2.55
N THR A 10 -9.58 0.25 -1.99
CA THR A 10 -9.15 1.62 -1.72
C THR A 10 -8.61 1.73 -0.30
N ILE A 11 -7.37 2.18 -0.16
CA ILE A 11 -6.73 2.51 1.11
C ILE A 11 -7.29 3.86 1.58
N GLU A 12 -8.09 3.85 2.64
CA GLU A 12 -8.62 5.07 3.26
C GLU A 12 -7.62 5.64 4.28
N GLU A 13 -6.95 4.77 5.04
CA GLU A 13 -5.93 5.18 6.01
C GLU A 13 -4.77 4.18 6.09
N TRP A 14 -3.54 4.70 5.92
CA TRP A 14 -2.28 4.00 6.16
C TRP A 14 -1.54 4.66 7.32
N VAL A 15 -1.51 4.00 8.48
CA VAL A 15 -0.88 4.53 9.69
C VAL A 15 0.17 3.56 10.19
N MET A 16 1.39 4.07 10.40
CA MET A 16 2.50 3.33 10.97
C MET A 16 3.17 4.16 12.07
N SER A 17 3.71 3.49 13.08
CA SER A 17 4.51 4.17 14.10
C SER A 17 5.82 4.68 13.50
N CYS A 18 6.28 5.85 13.91
CA CYS A 18 7.56 6.40 13.47
C CYS A 18 8.77 5.54 13.88
N ARG A 19 8.63 4.64 14.86
CA ARG A 19 9.69 3.75 15.34
C ARG A 19 10.02 2.59 14.40
N VAL A 20 9.12 2.31 13.45
CA VAL A 20 9.20 1.17 12.52
C VAL A 20 9.37 1.59 11.07
N PHE A 21 9.35 2.88 10.79
CA PHE A 21 9.53 3.42 9.44
C PHE A 21 10.98 3.21 8.95
N LYS A 22 11.15 2.89 7.65
CA LYS A 22 12.46 2.56 7.03
C LYS A 22 13.15 1.34 7.65
N ARG A 23 12.35 0.39 8.13
CA ARG A 23 12.82 -0.93 8.58
C ARG A 23 12.11 -2.05 7.84
N ASP A 24 11.67 -1.75 6.62
CA ASP A 24 10.94 -2.62 5.69
C ASP A 24 9.60 -3.14 6.21
N LEU A 25 9.06 -2.55 7.29
CA LEU A 25 7.73 -2.92 7.79
C LEU A 25 6.65 -2.53 6.78
N GLU A 26 6.79 -1.38 6.11
CA GLU A 26 5.91 -0.96 5.04
C GLU A 26 5.83 -1.99 3.91
N LEU A 27 6.96 -2.63 3.59
CA LEU A 27 7.04 -3.68 2.58
C LEU A 27 6.32 -4.94 3.07
N ALA A 28 6.58 -5.36 4.31
CA ALA A 28 5.99 -6.56 4.89
C ALA A 28 4.47 -6.45 5.04
N VAL A 29 3.97 -5.28 5.48
CA VAL A 29 2.54 -4.98 5.55
C VAL A 29 1.93 -5.01 4.15
N PHE A 30 2.62 -4.47 3.15
CA PHE A 30 2.12 -4.48 1.78
C PHE A 30 2.11 -5.89 1.16
N ASP A 31 3.11 -6.72 1.42
CA ASP A 31 3.13 -8.13 1.00
C ASP A 31 1.92 -8.89 1.58
N ALA A 32 1.64 -8.69 2.86
CA ALA A 32 0.45 -9.26 3.51
C ALA A 32 -0.85 -8.72 2.90
N LEU A 33 -0.90 -7.44 2.53
CA LEU A 33 -2.04 -6.84 1.87
C LEU A 33 -2.28 -7.43 0.47
N ILE A 34 -1.23 -7.64 -0.32
CA ILE A 34 -1.31 -8.30 -1.63
C ILE A 34 -1.85 -9.73 -1.47
N ALA A 35 -1.36 -10.48 -0.47
CA ALA A 35 -1.83 -11.83 -0.19
C ALA A 35 -3.34 -11.84 0.14
N TYR A 36 -3.79 -10.94 1.02
CA TYR A 36 -5.20 -10.75 1.35
C TYR A 36 -6.03 -10.44 0.09
N CYS A 37 -5.58 -9.51 -0.75
CA CYS A 37 -6.27 -9.14 -1.97
C CYS A 37 -6.43 -10.34 -2.93
N ARG A 38 -5.37 -11.14 -3.10
CA ARG A 38 -5.41 -12.36 -3.92
C ARG A 38 -6.43 -13.36 -3.41
N THR A 39 -6.50 -13.61 -2.10
CA THR A 39 -7.48 -14.55 -1.52
C THR A 39 -8.92 -14.07 -1.61
N HIS A 40 -9.14 -12.79 -1.92
CA HIS A 40 -10.46 -12.16 -2.04
C HIS A 40 -10.79 -11.68 -3.45
N ASN A 41 -10.08 -12.16 -4.48
CA ASN A 41 -10.32 -11.83 -5.88
C ASN A 41 -10.25 -10.32 -6.18
N ILE A 42 -9.48 -9.58 -5.39
CA ILE A 42 -9.20 -8.16 -5.60
C ILE A 42 -8.02 -8.07 -6.58
N THR A 43 -8.19 -7.28 -7.63
CA THR A 43 -7.23 -7.19 -8.74
C THR A 43 -6.37 -5.94 -8.68
N SER A 44 -6.75 -4.96 -7.87
CA SER A 44 -6.01 -3.71 -7.74
C SER A 44 -6.20 -3.04 -6.38
N ILE A 45 -5.21 -2.24 -6.02
CA ILE A 45 -5.18 -1.44 -4.81
C ILE A 45 -5.02 0.02 -5.22
N GLU A 46 -5.81 0.90 -4.63
CA GLU A 46 -5.79 2.33 -4.89
C GLU A 46 -5.61 3.11 -3.60
N GLY A 47 -5.11 4.33 -3.70
CA GLY A 47 -5.00 5.22 -2.56
C GLY A 47 -4.54 6.61 -2.95
N ASP A 48 -4.84 7.57 -2.07
CA ASP A 48 -4.50 8.97 -2.26
C ASP A 48 -3.40 9.41 -1.31
N TYR A 49 -2.48 10.23 -1.81
CA TYR A 49 -1.58 11.02 -1.00
C TYR A 49 -2.07 12.46 -0.93
N LEU A 50 -2.58 12.85 0.24
CA LEU A 50 -3.01 14.22 0.53
C LEU A 50 -1.89 14.95 1.28
N PRO A 51 -1.16 15.88 0.65
CA PRO A 51 0.01 16.51 1.25
C PRO A 51 -0.37 17.40 2.43
N THR A 52 0.33 17.21 3.55
CA THR A 52 0.26 18.08 4.73
C THR A 52 1.67 18.35 5.25
N ALA A 53 1.83 19.36 6.10
CA ALA A 53 3.12 19.63 6.75
C ALA A 53 3.65 18.44 7.59
N LYS A 54 2.78 17.50 7.99
CA LYS A 54 3.11 16.40 8.90
C LYS A 54 3.46 15.08 8.19
N ASN A 55 3.16 14.93 6.90
CA ASN A 55 3.29 13.66 6.18
C ASN A 55 4.21 13.73 4.95
N ALA A 56 5.01 14.80 4.80
CA ALA A 56 5.92 14.99 3.67
C ALA A 56 6.83 13.78 3.40
N TYR A 57 7.20 13.06 4.46
CA TYR A 57 8.03 11.86 4.40
C TYR A 57 7.33 10.62 3.80
N VAL A 58 6.00 10.63 3.78
CA VAL A 58 5.14 9.56 3.25
C VAL A 58 4.88 9.76 1.75
N ARG A 59 5.28 10.91 1.17
CA ARG A 59 5.11 11.19 -0.27
C ARG A 59 5.64 10.07 -1.17
N THR A 60 6.71 9.41 -0.77
CA THR A 60 7.34 8.36 -1.57
C THR A 60 6.82 6.96 -1.24
N LEU A 61 5.89 6.79 -0.29
CA LEU A 61 5.41 5.48 0.14
C LEU A 61 4.81 4.70 -1.03
N TYR A 62 3.80 5.25 -1.71
CA TYR A 62 3.15 4.59 -2.84
C TYR A 62 4.16 4.24 -3.96
N PRO A 63 5.02 5.17 -4.44
CA PRO A 63 6.08 4.82 -5.39
C PRO A 63 7.03 3.71 -4.92
N THR A 64 7.44 3.71 -3.64
CA THR A 64 8.31 2.68 -3.07
C THR A 64 7.64 1.31 -3.04
N LEU A 65 6.32 1.26 -2.85
CA LEU A 65 5.53 0.03 -2.92
C LEU A 65 5.20 -0.42 -4.36
N GLY A 66 5.63 0.35 -5.37
CA GLY A 66 5.42 0.02 -6.78
C GLY A 66 4.10 0.51 -7.38
N PHE A 67 3.37 1.39 -6.68
CA PHE A 67 2.18 2.02 -7.25
C PHE A 67 2.56 2.97 -8.39
N LEU A 68 1.71 3.04 -9.40
CA LEU A 68 1.78 4.02 -10.47
C LEU A 68 0.88 5.21 -10.13
N GLN A 69 1.40 6.42 -10.35
CA GLN A 69 0.61 7.64 -10.28
C GLN A 69 -0.37 7.67 -11.45
N THR A 70 -1.66 7.86 -11.16
CA THR A 70 -2.73 7.87 -12.17
C THR A 70 -3.39 9.24 -12.28
N ALA A 71 -3.32 10.09 -11.25
CA ALA A 71 -3.75 11.48 -11.31
C ALA A 71 -2.99 12.35 -10.28
N GLU A 72 -2.96 13.67 -10.51
CA GLU A 72 -2.42 14.66 -9.58
C GLU A 72 -3.27 15.94 -9.66
N SER A 73 -3.58 16.51 -8.51
CA SER A 73 -4.36 17.75 -8.36
C SER A 73 -3.78 18.61 -7.22
N GLU A 74 -4.37 19.77 -6.98
CA GLU A 74 -4.04 20.61 -5.82
C GLU A 74 -4.37 19.93 -4.48
N GLU A 75 -5.31 18.99 -4.47
CA GLU A 75 -5.76 18.28 -3.28
C GLU A 75 -4.87 17.08 -2.93
N GLY A 76 -4.22 16.48 -3.93
CA GLY A 76 -3.32 15.35 -3.73
C GLY A 76 -2.99 14.56 -4.98
N THR A 77 -2.39 13.39 -4.78
CA THR A 77 -1.94 12.51 -5.85
C THR A 77 -2.61 11.15 -5.71
N HIS A 78 -3.24 10.68 -6.79
CA HIS A 78 -3.91 9.39 -6.85
C HIS A 78 -2.95 8.32 -7.38
N TYR A 79 -2.94 7.16 -6.72
CA TYR A 79 -2.05 6.04 -7.02
C TYR A 79 -2.83 4.75 -7.19
N ARG A 80 -2.36 3.91 -8.11
CA ARG A 80 -2.90 2.58 -8.38
C ARG A 80 -1.79 1.52 -8.46
N PHE A 81 -2.04 0.37 -7.85
CA PHE A 81 -1.22 -0.83 -7.95
C PHE A 81 -2.08 -1.95 -8.51
N ASP A 82 -1.79 -2.39 -9.73
CA ASP A 82 -2.39 -3.57 -10.32
C ASP A 82 -1.68 -4.82 -9.78
N ILE A 83 -2.43 -5.74 -9.18
CA ILE A 83 -1.86 -6.93 -8.56
C ILE A 83 -1.45 -7.91 -9.66
N PRO A 84 -0.14 -8.21 -9.82
CA PRO A 84 0.30 -9.16 -10.82
C PRO A 84 -0.12 -10.59 -10.42
N ALA A 85 -0.34 -11.44 -11.42
CA ALA A 85 -0.67 -12.85 -11.23
C ALA A 85 0.39 -13.56 -10.36
N GLU A 86 1.65 -13.19 -10.53
CA GLU A 86 2.79 -13.68 -9.75
C GLU A 86 3.64 -12.49 -9.28
N SER A 87 4.10 -12.51 -8.04
CA SER A 87 5.10 -11.58 -7.54
C SER A 87 5.96 -12.22 -6.46
N ALA A 88 7.24 -11.87 -6.45
CA ALA A 88 8.08 -12.09 -5.27
C ALA A 88 7.65 -11.13 -4.15
N PRO A 89 7.85 -11.50 -2.87
CA PRO A 89 7.72 -10.56 -1.76
C PRO A 89 8.64 -9.35 -1.93
N LEU A 90 8.14 -8.17 -1.59
CA LEU A 90 8.95 -6.94 -1.56
C LEU A 90 9.87 -6.93 -0.33
N CYS A 91 9.38 -7.42 0.81
CA CYS A 91 10.16 -7.50 2.04
C CYS A 91 11.01 -8.77 2.06
N SER A 92 12.31 -8.63 2.31
CA SER A 92 13.23 -9.76 2.43
C SER A 92 13.70 -10.04 3.86
N VAL A 93 13.29 -9.20 4.83
CA VAL A 93 13.84 -9.20 6.20
C VAL A 93 12.79 -9.35 7.31
N ILE A 94 11.51 -9.27 6.98
CA ILE A 94 10.40 -9.47 7.92
C ILE A 94 9.45 -10.52 7.36
N GLU A 95 9.14 -11.53 8.17
CA GLU A 95 8.12 -12.53 7.87
C GLU A 95 6.83 -12.18 8.62
N VAL A 96 5.70 -12.12 7.90
CA VAL A 96 4.37 -11.95 8.51
C VAL A 96 3.71 -13.32 8.61
N THR A 97 3.61 -13.84 9.82
CA THR A 97 2.92 -15.11 10.08
C THR A 97 1.52 -14.86 10.61
N SER A 98 0.54 -15.58 10.05
CA SER A 98 -0.80 -15.62 10.64
C SER A 98 -0.80 -16.64 11.78
N LEU A 99 -1.10 -16.20 13.00
CA LEU A 99 -1.42 -17.09 14.10
C LEU A 99 -2.90 -17.49 13.93
N LEU A 100 -3.13 -18.61 13.24
CA LEU A 100 -4.43 -19.28 13.27
C LEU A 100 -4.68 -19.89 14.65
#